data_AF-A0A3D2DQ52-F1
#
_entry.id   AF-A0A3D2DQ52-F1
#
_cell.length_a   1.000
_cell.length_b   1.000
_cell.length_c   1.000
_cell.angle_alpha   90.00
_cell.angle_beta   90.00
_cell.angle_gamma   90.00
#
_symmetry.space_group_name_H-M   'P 1'
#
loop_
_entity.id
_entity.type
_entity.pdbx_description
1 polymer ?
#
loop_
_entity_poly.entity_id
_entity_poly.type
_entity_poly.pdbx_seq_one_letter_code
_entity_poly.pdbx_strand_id
1 'polypeptide(L)'
;NKELDKYQIRYEVKGKVLYEKIPFMLEMMHEIIYCTKFDDYKRLKEIISRTKSRIESSMTGMGHTVAMLYGMSQLSASGYYSNLMRGYGFYLFIQEIEKDFDNRKEEIAGTLNQLIKLIFTKENLVVSFNANDDGYDKFKAAFGDFAGKLNTDNYPVEIRKFKPCNVKTGFTSSSQVQYVARCGNFVDAGYKYTGALRVLKVIFGYDYLWINVRVKGGAYGCMSGFGKNGDMYMVSYRDPNLKKTNEIFDESVDYIKNFDVSDRDMLKFIIGTIGDMDTPMNPAAKGVRSFGAYISNVTIEDYQRERDEVLGATPEKIRELAPIVEAGLKQNHLCVVGNYKNINDESSMFDEIKPLFVSAVQNNSEEE
;
A
#
# COMPACT_ATOMS: atom_id res chain seq x y z
N ASN A 1 5.44 15.20 0.82
CA ASN A 1 6.44 15.50 1.85
C ASN A 1 7.75 15.65 1.11
N LYS A 2 8.49 16.75 1.31
CA LYS A 2 9.80 16.92 0.64
C LYS A 2 10.91 16.11 1.31
N GLU A 3 10.65 15.69 2.55
CA GLU A 3 11.45 14.73 3.30
C GLU A 3 10.86 13.33 3.07
N LEU A 4 11.57 12.50 2.31
CA LEU A 4 11.09 11.21 1.80
C LEU A 4 11.07 10.10 2.87
N ASP A 5 11.80 10.33 3.96
CA ASP A 5 11.90 9.50 5.16
C ASP A 5 10.82 9.81 6.21
N LYS A 6 10.15 10.97 6.11
CA LYS A 6 9.05 11.35 7.00
C LYS A 6 7.70 10.85 6.51
N TYR A 7 7.07 10.00 7.30
CA TYR A 7 5.71 9.50 7.09
C TYR A 7 4.80 9.93 8.25
N GLN A 8 3.50 10.02 7.97
CA GLN A 8 2.47 10.27 8.96
C GLN A 8 1.39 9.19 8.85
N ILE A 9 0.98 8.67 9.99
CA ILE A 9 -0.14 7.73 10.09
C ILE A 9 -1.31 8.54 10.64
N ARG A 10 -2.45 8.48 9.95
CA ARG A 10 -3.67 9.15 10.38
C ARG A 10 -4.82 8.17 10.40
N TYR A 11 -5.69 8.31 11.39
CA TYR A 11 -6.97 7.64 11.42
C TYR A 11 -8.01 8.56 10.77
N GLU A 12 -8.90 8.00 9.96
CA GLU A 12 -9.85 8.78 9.18
C GLU A 12 -11.28 8.33 9.47
N VAL A 13 -12.15 9.28 9.82
CA VAL A 13 -13.59 9.08 9.93
C VAL A 13 -14.26 9.85 8.80
N LYS A 14 -15.07 9.15 7.99
CA LYS A 14 -15.77 9.73 6.84
C LYS A 14 -17.27 9.65 7.03
N GLY A 15 -17.96 10.69 6.56
CA GLY A 15 -19.41 10.70 6.45
C GLY A 15 -19.86 11.44 5.19
N LYS A 16 -21.02 11.06 4.67
CA LYS A 16 -21.68 11.72 3.54
C LYS A 16 -23.17 11.75 3.85
N VAL A 17 -23.74 12.95 3.91
CA VAL A 17 -25.15 13.17 4.26
C VAL A 17 -25.74 14.33 3.48
N LEU A 18 -27.07 14.41 3.46
CA LEU A 18 -27.78 15.63 3.10
C LEU A 18 -27.55 16.71 4.16
N TYR A 19 -27.66 17.98 3.78
CA TYR A 19 -27.26 19.09 4.65
C TYR A 19 -28.04 19.14 5.97
N GLU A 20 -29.33 18.79 5.92
CA GLU A 20 -30.24 18.75 7.07
C GLU A 20 -29.87 17.63 8.07
N LYS A 21 -29.02 16.69 7.65
CA LYS A 21 -28.57 15.54 8.44
C LYS A 21 -27.14 15.68 8.94
N ILE A 22 -26.50 16.85 8.74
CA ILE A 22 -25.16 17.12 9.28
C ILE A 22 -25.12 16.98 10.81
N PRO A 23 -26.06 17.56 11.60
CA PRO A 23 -26.04 17.40 13.05
C PRO A 23 -26.13 15.93 13.48
N PHE A 24 -27.04 15.18 12.87
CA PHE A 24 -27.19 13.74 13.11
C PHE A 24 -25.93 12.95 12.79
N MET A 25 -25.25 13.25 11.67
CA MET A 25 -23.99 12.60 11.31
C MET A 25 -22.90 12.82 12.37
N LEU A 26 -22.76 14.06 12.86
CA LEU A 26 -21.76 14.41 13.87
C LEU A 26 -22.07 13.75 15.22
N GLU A 27 -23.34 13.67 15.60
CA GLU A 27 -23.80 12.94 16.78
C GLU A 27 -23.48 11.44 16.66
N MET A 28 -23.79 10.82 15.52
CA MET A 28 -23.45 9.43 15.24
C MET A 28 -21.94 9.18 15.25
N MET A 29 -21.14 10.09 14.69
CA MET A 29 -19.68 9.98 14.76
C MET A 29 -19.19 10.02 16.20
N HIS A 30 -19.73 10.92 17.02
CA HIS A 30 -19.39 11.01 18.43
C HIS A 30 -19.76 9.72 19.18
N GLU A 31 -20.97 9.21 18.97
CA GLU A 31 -21.42 7.95 19.57
C GLU A 31 -20.53 6.77 19.17
N ILE A 32 -20.20 6.64 17.88
CA ILE A 32 -19.31 5.57 17.39
C ILE A 32 -17.91 5.69 18.01
N ILE A 33 -17.37 6.90 18.14
CA ILE A 33 -16.02 7.11 18.68
C ILE A 33 -15.96 6.85 20.20
N TYR A 34 -16.87 7.45 20.96
CA TYR A 34 -16.75 7.53 22.43
C TYR A 34 -17.69 6.59 23.19
N CYS A 35 -18.73 6.07 22.56
CA CYS A 35 -19.73 5.22 23.21
C CYS A 35 -19.68 3.75 22.75
N THR A 36 -18.71 3.39 21.91
CA THR A 36 -18.47 1.99 21.52
C THR A 36 -18.09 1.15 22.75
N LYS A 37 -18.80 0.03 22.93
CA LYS A 37 -18.58 -0.93 24.01
C LYS A 37 -17.60 -2.02 23.57
N PHE A 38 -16.34 -1.90 24.00
CA PHE A 38 -15.31 -2.90 23.71
C PHE A 38 -15.31 -4.10 24.66
N ASP A 39 -16.13 -4.05 25.71
CA ASP A 39 -16.34 -5.10 26.72
C ASP A 39 -17.42 -6.13 26.32
N ASP A 40 -18.11 -5.93 25.20
CA ASP A 40 -18.88 -7.01 24.56
C ASP A 40 -17.91 -8.02 23.90
N TYR A 41 -17.30 -8.85 24.73
CA TYR A 41 -16.25 -9.78 24.32
C TYR A 41 -16.73 -10.80 23.28
N LYS A 42 -18.02 -11.19 23.34
CA LYS A 42 -18.61 -12.06 22.33
C LYS A 42 -18.57 -11.38 20.97
N ARG A 43 -19.07 -10.14 20.89
CA ARG A 43 -19.07 -9.37 19.64
C ARG A 43 -17.66 -9.06 19.16
N LEU A 44 -16.74 -8.75 20.07
CA LEU A 44 -15.34 -8.49 19.76
C LEU A 44 -14.68 -9.72 19.11
N LYS A 45 -14.87 -10.92 19.69
CA LYS A 45 -14.38 -12.18 19.12
C LYS A 45 -14.94 -12.42 17.71
N GLU A 46 -16.24 -12.22 17.52
CA GLU A 46 -16.88 -12.34 16.19
C GLU A 46 -16.28 -11.37 15.16
N ILE A 47 -15.91 -10.15 15.55
CA ILE A 47 -15.27 -9.18 14.65
C ILE A 47 -13.86 -9.65 14.29
N ILE A 48 -13.07 -10.10 15.27
CA ILE A 48 -11.70 -10.58 15.06
C ILE A 48 -11.69 -11.81 14.15
N SER A 49 -12.49 -12.84 14.44
CA SER A 49 -12.56 -14.05 13.60
C SER A 49 -13.04 -13.74 12.19
N ARG A 50 -14.05 -12.87 12.00
CA ARG A 50 -14.47 -12.44 10.65
C ARG A 50 -13.38 -11.67 9.92
N THR A 51 -12.62 -10.84 10.65
CA THR A 51 -11.49 -10.09 10.08
C THR A 51 -10.42 -11.05 9.59
N LYS A 52 -10.05 -12.05 10.39
CA LYS A 52 -9.11 -13.12 9.99
C LYS A 52 -9.58 -13.82 8.72
N SER A 53 -10.81 -14.35 8.70
CA SER A 53 -11.35 -15.06 7.53
C SER A 53 -11.38 -14.20 6.27
N ARG A 54 -11.69 -12.90 6.41
CA ARG A 54 -11.66 -11.95 5.28
C ARG A 54 -10.25 -11.74 4.74
N ILE A 55 -9.26 -11.60 5.63
CA ILE A 55 -7.85 -11.48 5.23
C ILE A 55 -7.40 -12.76 4.52
N GLU A 56 -7.68 -13.93 5.09
CA GLU A 56 -7.28 -15.22 4.50
C GLU A 56 -7.87 -15.44 3.10
N SER A 57 -9.16 -15.14 2.95
CA SER A 57 -9.84 -15.18 1.64
C SER A 57 -9.21 -14.20 0.64
N SER A 58 -8.88 -12.98 1.08
CA SER A 58 -8.24 -11.98 0.23
C SER A 58 -6.82 -12.39 -0.21
N MET A 59 -5.99 -12.91 0.70
CA MET A 59 -4.61 -13.33 0.40
C MET A 59 -4.56 -14.44 -0.66
N THR A 60 -5.55 -15.33 -0.69
CA THR A 60 -5.65 -16.39 -1.71
C THR A 60 -5.81 -15.83 -3.13
N GLY A 61 -6.63 -14.79 -3.30
CA GLY A 61 -6.90 -14.17 -4.61
C GLY A 61 -5.95 -13.01 -4.98
N MET A 62 -5.22 -12.48 -3.98
CA MET A 62 -4.40 -11.27 -4.08
C MET A 62 -2.95 -11.50 -3.62
N GLY A 63 -2.38 -12.68 -3.91
CA GLY A 63 -1.01 -13.02 -3.51
C GLY A 63 0.05 -12.01 -3.99
N HIS A 64 -0.18 -11.34 -5.14
CA HIS A 64 0.67 -10.23 -5.62
C HIS A 64 0.76 -9.07 -4.61
N THR A 65 -0.36 -8.73 -3.95
CA THR A 65 -0.38 -7.66 -2.93
C THR A 65 0.36 -8.10 -1.68
N VAL A 66 0.21 -9.38 -1.28
CA VAL A 66 0.94 -9.94 -0.13
C VAL A 66 2.45 -9.92 -0.39
N ALA A 67 2.90 -10.48 -1.53
CA ALA A 67 4.29 -10.55 -1.90
C ALA A 67 4.93 -9.14 -1.99
N MET A 68 4.25 -8.21 -2.67
CA MET A 68 4.71 -6.83 -2.81
C MET A 68 4.77 -6.10 -1.45
N LEU A 69 3.71 -6.13 -0.64
CA LEU A 69 3.71 -5.43 0.66
C LEU A 69 4.72 -6.03 1.63
N TYR A 70 4.88 -7.36 1.64
CA TYR A 70 5.88 -8.03 2.46
C TYR A 70 7.30 -7.66 2.01
N GLY A 71 7.59 -7.69 0.71
CA GLY A 71 8.88 -7.26 0.16
C GLY A 71 9.20 -5.79 0.49
N MET A 72 8.24 -4.89 0.28
CA MET A 72 8.37 -3.47 0.65
C MET A 72 8.57 -3.24 2.14
N SER A 73 7.99 -4.09 2.99
CA SER A 73 8.09 -3.95 4.44
C SER A 73 9.50 -4.12 5.00
N GLN A 74 10.38 -4.74 4.22
CA GLN A 74 11.76 -4.99 4.61
C GLN A 74 12.70 -3.85 4.23
N LEU A 75 12.30 -2.96 3.30
CA LEU A 75 13.18 -1.94 2.74
C LEU A 75 12.76 -0.50 3.07
N SER A 76 11.46 -0.21 3.20
CA SER A 76 10.99 1.15 3.50
C SER A 76 10.10 1.22 4.73
N ALA A 77 10.19 2.34 5.47
CA ALA A 77 9.35 2.57 6.63
C ALA A 77 7.86 2.62 6.25
N SER A 78 7.51 3.26 5.13
CA SER A 78 6.14 3.25 4.59
C SER A 78 5.64 1.84 4.28
N GLY A 79 6.50 0.98 3.72
CA GLY A 79 6.22 -0.43 3.51
C GLY A 79 6.00 -1.16 4.83
N TYR A 80 6.86 -0.91 5.83
CA TYR A 80 6.79 -1.52 7.16
C TYR A 80 5.45 -1.23 7.85
N TYR A 81 5.05 0.04 7.96
CA TYR A 81 3.76 0.38 8.55
C TYR A 81 2.58 -0.12 7.73
N SER A 82 2.68 -0.09 6.40
CA SER A 82 1.64 -0.65 5.53
C SER A 82 1.46 -2.15 5.79
N ASN A 83 2.55 -2.90 6.00
CA ASN A 83 2.48 -4.32 6.30
C ASN A 83 1.86 -4.61 7.67
N LEU A 84 2.18 -3.80 8.69
CA LEU A 84 1.58 -3.93 10.03
C LEU A 84 0.10 -3.56 10.06
N MET A 85 -0.36 -2.61 9.23
CA MET A 85 -1.74 -2.14 9.24
C MET A 85 -2.67 -2.90 8.29
N ARG A 86 -2.14 -3.42 7.17
CA ARG A 86 -2.96 -4.05 6.12
C ARG A 86 -2.30 -5.19 5.35
N GLY A 87 -1.06 -5.55 5.67
CA GLY A 87 -0.32 -6.60 4.97
C GLY A 87 -0.29 -7.92 5.75
N TYR A 88 0.74 -8.73 5.47
CA TYR A 88 0.95 -10.02 6.13
C TYR A 88 1.23 -9.87 7.63
N GLY A 89 1.92 -8.79 8.04
CA GLY A 89 2.11 -8.47 9.46
C GLY A 89 0.78 -8.27 10.21
N PHE A 90 -0.19 -7.61 9.57
CA PHE A 90 -1.53 -7.47 10.14
C PHE A 90 -2.27 -8.81 10.27
N TYR A 91 -2.12 -9.70 9.29
CA TYR A 91 -2.66 -11.06 9.37
C TYR A 91 -2.12 -11.82 10.59
N LEU A 92 -0.79 -11.83 10.77
CA LEU A 92 -0.15 -12.50 11.90
C LEU A 92 -0.65 -11.95 13.23
N PHE A 93 -0.75 -10.62 13.35
CA PHE A 93 -1.30 -9.98 14.54
C PHE A 93 -2.75 -10.41 14.82
N ILE A 94 -3.62 -10.38 13.80
CA ILE A 94 -5.03 -10.81 13.95
C ILE A 94 -5.14 -12.29 14.34
N GLN A 95 -4.29 -13.15 13.77
CA GLN A 95 -4.24 -14.56 14.10
C GLN A 95 -3.80 -14.78 15.55
N GLU A 96 -2.77 -14.08 16.00
CA GLU A 96 -2.25 -14.16 17.37
C GLU A 96 -3.32 -13.79 18.39
N ILE A 97 -3.99 -12.65 18.21
CA ILE A 97 -5.03 -12.19 19.13
C ILE A 97 -6.28 -13.09 19.10
N GLU A 98 -6.58 -13.72 17.95
CA GLU A 98 -7.72 -14.62 17.85
C GLU A 98 -7.45 -15.94 18.59
N LYS A 99 -6.23 -16.49 18.43
CA LYS A 99 -5.82 -17.76 19.02
C LYS A 99 -5.91 -17.73 20.56
N ASP A 100 -5.49 -16.62 21.16
CA ASP A 100 -5.45 -16.45 22.62
C ASP A 100 -6.50 -15.44 23.13
N PHE A 101 -7.60 -15.29 22.39
CA PHE A 101 -8.59 -14.25 22.67
C PHE A 101 -9.16 -14.33 24.09
N ASP A 102 -9.46 -15.53 24.58
CA ASP A 102 -10.18 -15.68 25.86
C ASP A 102 -9.34 -15.23 27.07
N ASN A 103 -8.00 -15.26 26.95
CA ASN A 103 -7.06 -14.76 27.95
C ASN A 103 -6.68 -13.28 27.74
N ARG A 104 -6.82 -12.75 26.51
CA ARG A 104 -6.41 -11.39 26.14
C ARG A 104 -7.57 -10.40 25.96
N LYS A 105 -8.82 -10.83 26.03
CA LYS A 105 -10.00 -9.97 25.74
C LYS A 105 -10.03 -8.68 26.56
N GLU A 106 -9.65 -8.70 27.84
CA GLU A 106 -9.56 -7.50 28.68
C GLU A 106 -8.42 -6.57 28.23
N GLU A 107 -7.25 -7.12 27.90
CA GLU A 107 -6.11 -6.37 27.36
C GLU A 107 -6.47 -5.69 26.04
N ILE A 108 -7.11 -6.43 25.12
CA ILE A 108 -7.55 -5.93 23.81
C ILE A 108 -8.57 -4.81 24.00
N ALA A 109 -9.61 -5.03 24.81
CA ALA A 109 -10.63 -4.02 25.09
C ALA A 109 -10.04 -2.77 25.76
N GLY A 110 -9.12 -2.94 26.72
CA GLY A 110 -8.39 -1.85 27.36
C GLY A 110 -7.54 -1.04 26.37
N THR A 111 -6.82 -1.74 25.48
CA THR A 111 -6.00 -1.12 24.44
C THR A 111 -6.86 -0.31 23.46
N LEU A 112 -8.00 -0.85 23.01
CA LEU A 112 -8.93 -0.14 22.12
C LEU A 112 -9.48 1.13 22.79
N ASN A 113 -9.87 1.05 24.07
CA ASN A 113 -10.30 2.22 24.84
C ASN A 113 -9.19 3.29 24.97
N GLN A 114 -7.94 2.86 25.17
CA GLN A 114 -6.80 3.77 25.22
C GLN A 114 -6.55 4.43 23.86
N LEU A 115 -6.65 3.67 22.76
CA LEU A 115 -6.48 4.20 21.40
C LEU A 115 -7.49 5.31 21.07
N ILE A 116 -8.74 5.21 21.54
CA ILE A 116 -9.74 6.28 21.35
C ILE A 116 -9.21 7.62 21.89
N LYS A 117 -8.61 7.62 23.10
CA LYS A 117 -8.08 8.83 23.74
C LYS A 117 -6.88 9.42 23.02
N LEU A 118 -6.03 8.55 22.45
CA LEU A 118 -4.82 8.95 21.72
C LEU A 118 -5.15 9.50 20.33
N ILE A 119 -6.09 8.86 19.63
CA ILE A 119 -6.40 9.17 18.23
C ILE A 119 -7.33 10.38 18.12
N PHE A 120 -8.41 10.42 18.90
CA PHE A 120 -9.47 11.42 18.74
C PHE A 120 -9.24 12.63 19.64
N THR A 121 -8.17 13.38 19.33
CA THR A 121 -7.77 14.62 19.99
C THR A 121 -8.01 15.83 19.10
N LYS A 122 -8.42 16.96 19.70
CA LYS A 122 -8.71 18.20 19.00
C LYS A 122 -7.47 18.82 18.37
N GLU A 123 -6.33 18.70 19.04
CA GLU A 123 -5.04 19.28 18.66
C GLU A 123 -4.46 18.63 17.40
N ASN A 124 -4.83 17.38 17.12
CA ASN A 124 -4.39 16.62 15.93
C ASN A 124 -5.46 16.53 14.83
N LEU A 125 -6.62 17.16 15.03
CA LEU A 125 -7.75 17.09 14.11
C LEU A 125 -7.47 17.88 12.82
N VAL A 126 -7.68 17.23 11.68
CA VAL A 126 -7.71 17.90 10.37
C VAL A 126 -9.01 17.52 9.68
N VAL A 127 -9.75 18.54 9.21
CA VAL A 127 -11.07 18.36 8.61
C VAL A 127 -10.99 18.62 7.11
N SER A 128 -11.38 17.63 6.32
CA SER A 128 -11.70 17.82 4.89
C SER A 128 -13.21 17.94 4.75
N PHE A 129 -13.67 19.02 4.12
CA PHE A 129 -15.09 19.26 3.87
C PHE A 129 -15.33 19.60 2.40
N ASN A 130 -16.37 19.02 1.82
CA ASN A 130 -16.70 19.18 0.40
C ASN A 130 -18.21 19.40 0.22
N ALA A 131 -18.60 20.68 0.13
CA ALA A 131 -19.93 21.12 -0.26
C ALA A 131 -19.86 22.52 -0.88
N ASN A 132 -21.01 23.07 -1.27
CA ASN A 132 -21.15 24.50 -1.58
C ASN A 132 -21.27 25.33 -0.29
N ASP A 133 -21.50 26.63 -0.43
CA ASP A 133 -21.56 27.59 0.67
C ASP A 133 -22.69 27.27 1.67
N ASP A 134 -23.90 26.89 1.21
CA ASP A 134 -25.00 26.47 2.10
C ASP A 134 -24.61 25.26 2.96
N GLY A 135 -23.94 24.27 2.37
CA GLY A 135 -23.42 23.12 3.11
C GLY A 135 -22.35 23.52 4.12
N TYR A 136 -21.47 24.46 3.77
CA TYR A 136 -20.42 24.96 4.66
C TYR A 136 -20.98 25.69 5.88
N ASP A 137 -21.97 26.57 5.68
CA ASP A 137 -22.57 27.33 6.79
C ASP A 137 -23.26 26.39 7.79
N LYS A 138 -24.01 25.40 7.29
CA LYS A 138 -24.64 24.36 8.13
C LYS A 138 -23.61 23.48 8.84
N PHE A 139 -22.53 23.11 8.15
CA PHE A 139 -21.44 22.33 8.75
C PHE A 139 -20.72 23.11 9.84
N LYS A 140 -20.31 24.35 9.57
CA LYS A 140 -19.59 25.21 10.51
C LYS A 140 -20.40 25.42 11.79
N ALA A 141 -21.70 25.65 11.67
CA ALA A 141 -22.59 25.82 12.82
C ALA A 141 -22.64 24.56 13.70
N ALA A 142 -22.78 23.37 13.11
CA ALA A 142 -22.89 22.11 13.86
C ALA A 142 -21.52 21.56 14.33
N PHE A 143 -20.44 21.83 13.60
CA PHE A 143 -19.13 21.26 13.86
C PHE A 143 -18.45 21.86 15.09
N GLY A 144 -18.74 23.11 15.44
CA GLY A 144 -18.21 23.75 16.65
C GLY A 144 -18.51 22.94 17.90
N ASP A 145 -19.76 22.49 18.05
CA ASP A 145 -20.21 21.67 19.18
C ASP A 145 -19.55 20.28 19.17
N PHE A 146 -19.40 19.67 18.00
CA PHE A 146 -18.71 18.38 17.86
C PHE A 146 -17.23 18.49 18.26
N ALA A 147 -16.51 19.48 17.73
CA ALA A 147 -15.11 19.70 18.03
C ALA A 147 -14.87 20.06 19.51
N GLY A 148 -15.87 20.67 20.17
CA GLY A 148 -15.84 20.94 21.61
C GLY A 148 -15.92 19.70 22.50
N LYS A 149 -16.39 18.56 21.96
CA LYS A 149 -16.51 17.28 22.69
C LYS A 149 -15.29 16.38 22.54
N LEU A 150 -14.34 16.74 21.66
CA LEU A 150 -13.13 15.94 21.44
C LEU A 150 -12.18 16.06 22.64
N ASN A 151 -11.35 15.03 22.83
CA ASN A 151 -10.31 15.05 23.84
C ASN A 151 -9.31 16.18 23.55
N THR A 152 -8.78 16.82 24.59
CA THR A 152 -7.75 17.87 24.48
C THR A 152 -6.39 17.41 25.01
N ASP A 153 -6.27 16.14 25.41
CA ASP A 153 -5.01 15.57 25.84
C ASP A 153 -4.00 15.62 24.69
N ASN A 154 -2.79 16.08 25.02
CA ASN A 154 -1.68 16.08 24.09
C ASN A 154 -0.68 15.00 24.50
N TYR A 155 -0.47 14.02 23.62
CA TYR A 155 0.45 12.92 23.84
C TYR A 155 1.73 13.11 23.02
N PRO A 156 2.90 12.71 23.55
CA PRO A 156 4.14 12.76 22.78
C PRO A 156 4.04 11.86 21.54
N VAL A 157 4.69 12.29 20.45
CA VAL A 157 4.78 11.50 19.23
C VAL A 157 5.74 10.34 19.46
N GLU A 158 5.21 9.11 19.33
CA GLU A 158 6.01 7.90 19.38
C GLU A 158 6.53 7.50 17.99
N ILE A 159 7.83 7.23 17.89
CA ILE A 159 8.47 6.79 16.65
C ILE A 159 8.82 5.30 16.79
N ARG A 160 8.18 4.45 15.99
CA ARG A 160 8.62 3.06 15.89
C ARG A 160 9.88 2.99 15.04
N LYS A 161 10.92 2.36 15.58
CA LYS A 161 12.17 2.14 14.85
C LYS A 161 11.94 1.06 13.79
N PHE A 162 11.92 1.47 12.53
CA PHE A 162 12.04 0.56 11.40
C PHE A 162 13.52 0.22 11.21
N LYS A 163 13.83 -1.08 11.07
CA LYS A 163 15.15 -1.56 10.71
C LYS A 163 15.03 -2.35 9.41
N PRO A 164 15.65 -1.88 8.32
CA PRO A 164 15.65 -2.63 7.07
C PRO A 164 16.26 -4.02 7.24
N CYS A 165 15.74 -4.98 6.49
CA CYS A 165 16.29 -6.33 6.35
C CYS A 165 16.11 -6.80 4.90
N ASN A 166 16.71 -7.92 4.54
CA ASN A 166 16.51 -8.52 3.22
C ASN A 166 16.53 -10.03 3.35
N VAL A 167 15.35 -10.60 3.55
CA VAL A 167 15.07 -12.03 3.61
C VAL A 167 14.18 -12.35 2.42
N LYS A 168 14.73 -13.09 1.47
CA LYS A 168 13.99 -13.54 0.29
C LYS A 168 13.03 -14.65 0.72
N THR A 169 11.74 -14.40 0.63
CA THR A 169 10.72 -15.28 1.22
C THR A 169 9.82 -15.90 0.15
N GLY A 170 9.70 -17.24 0.19
CA GLY A 170 8.73 -18.02 -0.56
C GLY A 170 7.56 -18.45 0.34
N PHE A 171 6.39 -17.83 0.15
CA PHE A 171 5.14 -18.22 0.78
C PHE A 171 4.43 -19.31 -0.04
N THR A 172 4.36 -20.52 0.52
CA THR A 172 3.69 -21.65 -0.12
C THR A 172 2.19 -21.64 0.14
N SER A 173 1.42 -21.99 -0.88
CA SER A 173 -0.04 -22.08 -0.87
C SER A 173 -0.50 -23.21 -1.78
N SER A 174 -1.79 -23.55 -1.71
CA SER A 174 -2.44 -24.51 -2.62
C SER A 174 -2.72 -23.94 -4.03
N SER A 175 -2.31 -22.70 -4.29
CA SER A 175 -2.42 -22.06 -5.61
C SER A 175 -1.69 -22.87 -6.69
N GLN A 176 -2.23 -22.86 -7.91
CA GLN A 176 -1.57 -23.42 -9.10
C GLN A 176 -0.71 -22.40 -9.86
N VAL A 177 -0.67 -21.17 -9.34
CA VAL A 177 0.03 -20.03 -9.93
C VAL A 177 0.88 -19.33 -8.88
N GLN A 178 1.86 -18.57 -9.36
CA GLN A 178 2.79 -17.77 -8.59
C GLN A 178 2.39 -16.29 -8.66
N TYR A 179 2.90 -15.56 -7.68
CA TYR A 179 2.88 -14.10 -7.60
C TYR A 179 4.30 -13.68 -7.24
N VAL A 180 5.11 -13.34 -8.25
CA VAL A 180 6.52 -13.02 -8.08
C VAL A 180 6.66 -11.53 -7.91
N ALA A 181 7.22 -11.06 -6.79
CA ALA A 181 7.44 -9.64 -6.51
C ALA A 181 8.93 -9.32 -6.33
N ARG A 182 9.44 -8.39 -7.13
CA ARG A 182 10.73 -7.72 -6.92
C ARG A 182 10.50 -6.30 -6.42
N CYS A 183 11.20 -5.93 -5.37
CA CYS A 183 11.05 -4.67 -4.66
C CYS A 183 12.42 -3.97 -4.53
N GLY A 184 12.43 -2.65 -4.37
CA GLY A 184 13.64 -1.87 -4.10
C GLY A 184 13.34 -0.40 -3.82
N ASN A 185 14.35 0.36 -3.40
CA ASN A 185 14.26 1.80 -3.21
C ASN A 185 15.39 2.53 -3.96
N PHE A 186 15.05 3.29 -5.00
CA PHE A 186 16.09 3.98 -5.79
C PHE A 186 16.62 5.27 -5.15
N VAL A 187 15.91 5.84 -4.17
CA VAL A 187 16.34 7.05 -3.45
C VAL A 187 17.50 6.74 -2.50
N ASP A 188 17.49 5.55 -1.88
CA ASP A 188 18.60 5.08 -1.04
C ASP A 188 19.92 4.95 -1.82
N ALA A 189 19.83 4.77 -3.14
CA ALA A 189 20.96 4.74 -4.06
C ALA A 189 21.31 6.13 -4.65
N GLY A 190 20.69 7.20 -4.17
CA GLY A 190 20.97 8.59 -4.58
C GLY A 190 20.18 9.09 -5.80
N TYR A 191 19.25 8.30 -6.34
CA TYR A 191 18.39 8.74 -7.45
C TYR A 191 17.18 9.52 -6.96
N LYS A 192 16.53 10.24 -7.88
CA LYS A 192 15.36 11.07 -7.58
C LYS A 192 14.18 10.65 -8.43
N TYR A 193 12.99 10.86 -7.89
CA TYR A 193 11.75 10.67 -8.64
C TYR A 193 11.64 11.72 -9.76
N THR A 194 11.11 11.29 -10.90
CA THR A 194 10.73 12.12 -12.06
C THR A 194 9.42 11.62 -12.65
N GLY A 195 8.61 12.52 -13.21
CA GLY A 195 7.37 12.20 -13.94
C GLY A 195 7.58 11.21 -15.08
N ALA A 196 8.78 11.12 -15.66
CA ALA A 196 9.13 10.13 -16.68
C ALA A 196 8.95 8.67 -16.18
N LEU A 197 9.06 8.41 -14.87
CA LEU A 197 8.76 7.09 -14.29
C LEU A 197 7.29 6.69 -14.45
N ARG A 198 6.37 7.65 -14.57
CA ARG A 198 4.96 7.36 -14.88
C ARG A 198 4.79 6.91 -16.33
N VAL A 199 5.54 7.48 -17.25
CA VAL A 199 5.59 7.05 -18.65
C VAL A 199 6.19 5.64 -18.71
N LEU A 200 7.29 5.39 -18.00
CA LEU A 200 7.89 4.04 -17.92
C LEU A 200 6.92 2.99 -17.37
N LYS A 201 6.12 3.32 -16.34
CA LYS A 201 5.07 2.44 -15.83
C LYS A 201 4.07 2.06 -16.94
N VAL A 202 3.65 3.03 -17.75
CA VAL A 202 2.75 2.80 -18.89
C VAL A 202 3.43 1.95 -19.97
N ILE A 203 4.70 2.24 -20.30
CA ILE A 203 5.51 1.44 -21.23
C ILE A 203 5.58 -0.02 -20.76
N PHE A 204 5.91 -0.27 -19.50
CA PHE A 204 5.91 -1.61 -18.94
C PHE A 204 4.54 -2.30 -19.00
N GLY A 205 3.46 -1.56 -18.74
CA GLY A 205 2.10 -2.07 -18.72
C GLY A 205 1.51 -2.42 -20.09
N TYR A 206 2.03 -1.85 -21.17
CA TYR A 206 1.54 -2.10 -22.54
C TYR A 206 2.55 -2.78 -23.45
N ASP A 207 3.84 -2.71 -23.12
CA ASP A 207 4.93 -3.27 -23.91
C ASP A 207 5.71 -4.31 -23.09
N TYR A 208 6.87 -3.97 -22.53
CA TYR A 208 7.82 -4.96 -22.03
C TYR A 208 7.27 -6.01 -21.07
N LEU A 209 6.70 -5.63 -19.91
CA LEU A 209 6.21 -6.61 -18.93
C LEU A 209 4.96 -7.31 -19.47
N TRP A 210 4.07 -6.59 -20.13
CA TRP A 210 2.88 -7.18 -20.75
C TRP A 210 3.25 -8.27 -21.77
N ILE A 211 4.19 -8.00 -22.67
CA ILE A 211 4.61 -8.93 -23.70
C ILE A 211 5.35 -10.11 -23.07
N ASN A 212 6.33 -9.87 -22.21
CA ASN A 212 7.21 -10.94 -21.74
C ASN A 212 6.60 -11.77 -20.59
N VAL A 213 5.92 -11.14 -19.63
CA VAL A 213 5.31 -11.83 -18.48
C VAL A 213 3.94 -12.41 -18.84
N ARG A 214 3.08 -11.64 -19.52
CA ARG A 214 1.72 -12.10 -19.85
C ARG A 214 1.62 -12.80 -21.20
N VAL A 215 1.99 -12.16 -22.30
CA VAL A 215 1.77 -12.74 -23.65
C VAL A 215 2.66 -13.97 -23.89
N LYS A 216 3.96 -13.85 -23.65
CA LYS A 216 4.92 -14.95 -23.83
C LYS A 216 5.01 -15.86 -22.59
N GLY A 217 4.93 -15.28 -21.39
CA GLY A 217 5.05 -16.00 -20.13
C GLY A 217 3.77 -16.71 -19.68
N GLY A 218 2.60 -16.31 -20.17
CA GLY A 218 1.32 -16.94 -19.84
C GLY A 218 0.72 -16.50 -18.50
N ALA A 219 1.31 -15.51 -17.82
CA ALA A 219 0.70 -14.95 -16.62
C ALA A 219 -0.60 -14.20 -16.94
N TYR A 220 -1.53 -14.15 -15.99
CA TYR A 220 -2.75 -13.36 -16.19
C TYR A 220 -2.45 -11.85 -16.23
N GLY A 221 -1.44 -11.37 -15.51
CA GLY A 221 -1.05 -9.97 -15.55
C GLY A 221 0.28 -9.69 -14.87
N CYS A 222 0.67 -8.43 -14.94
CA CYS A 222 1.85 -7.88 -14.29
C CYS A 222 1.59 -6.42 -13.94
N MET A 223 2.26 -5.93 -12.91
CA MET A 223 2.18 -4.54 -12.47
C MET A 223 3.57 -4.04 -12.13
N SER A 224 3.75 -2.74 -12.27
CA SER A 224 4.91 -2.02 -11.75
C SER A 224 4.47 -0.73 -11.07
N GLY A 225 5.31 -0.23 -10.18
CA GLY A 225 5.08 1.03 -9.50
C GLY A 225 6.38 1.71 -9.12
N PHE A 226 6.36 3.04 -9.13
CA PHE A 226 7.46 3.91 -8.74
C PHE A 226 6.90 5.02 -7.86
N GLY A 227 7.26 5.02 -6.59
CA GLY A 227 6.83 5.98 -5.58
C GLY A 227 7.76 7.18 -5.49
N LYS A 228 7.22 8.33 -5.06
CA LYS A 228 8.02 9.55 -4.84
C LYS A 228 9.05 9.37 -3.71
N ASN A 229 8.81 8.44 -2.79
CA ASN A 229 9.70 8.05 -1.71
C ASN A 229 10.81 7.05 -2.14
N GLY A 230 10.90 6.70 -3.42
CA GLY A 230 11.90 5.77 -3.93
C GLY A 230 11.41 4.34 -4.07
N ASP A 231 10.32 3.96 -3.40
CA ASP A 231 9.79 2.60 -3.44
C ASP A 231 9.42 2.21 -4.87
N MET A 232 9.97 1.10 -5.35
CA MET A 232 9.64 0.56 -6.66
C MET A 232 9.39 -0.94 -6.61
N TYR A 233 8.43 -1.41 -7.40
CA TYR A 233 8.16 -2.83 -7.51
C TYR A 233 7.86 -3.25 -8.95
N MET A 234 8.13 -4.52 -9.22
CA MET A 234 7.57 -5.27 -10.34
C MET A 234 6.95 -6.54 -9.76
N VAL A 235 5.71 -6.83 -10.14
CA VAL A 235 4.99 -7.99 -9.60
C VAL A 235 4.16 -8.68 -10.68
N SER A 236 4.19 -10.01 -10.70
CA SER A 236 3.32 -10.81 -11.57
C SER A 236 2.03 -11.23 -10.87
N TYR A 237 0.99 -11.48 -11.66
CA TYR A 237 -0.33 -11.83 -11.18
C TYR A 237 -0.84 -13.11 -11.87
N ARG A 238 -1.05 -14.16 -11.07
CA ARG A 238 -1.42 -15.50 -11.51
C ARG A 238 -0.51 -16.02 -12.62
N ASP A 239 0.77 -16.13 -12.28
CA ASP A 239 1.86 -16.47 -13.18
C ASP A 239 2.17 -17.97 -13.12
N PRO A 240 2.25 -18.71 -14.25
CA PRO A 240 2.68 -20.09 -14.21
C PRO A 240 4.19 -20.25 -13.90
N ASN A 241 4.98 -19.18 -14.02
CA ASN A 241 6.43 -19.19 -13.84
C ASN A 241 6.86 -18.55 -12.52
N LEU A 242 8.11 -18.82 -12.13
CA LEU A 242 8.77 -18.21 -10.98
C LEU A 242 10.11 -17.59 -11.39
N LYS A 243 11.12 -18.43 -11.61
CA LYS A 243 12.49 -18.00 -11.95
C LYS A 243 12.55 -17.18 -13.23
N LYS A 244 11.89 -17.66 -14.30
CA LYS A 244 11.80 -16.97 -15.58
C LYS A 244 11.21 -15.56 -15.45
N THR A 245 10.22 -15.37 -14.60
CA THR A 245 9.62 -14.03 -14.36
C THR A 245 10.60 -13.13 -13.62
N ASN A 246 11.35 -13.66 -12.65
CA ASN A 246 12.42 -12.92 -12.00
C ASN A 246 13.50 -12.48 -13.01
N GLU A 247 13.91 -13.36 -13.93
CA GLU A 247 14.87 -13.05 -15.00
C GLU A 247 14.35 -11.94 -15.92
N ILE A 248 13.07 -11.99 -16.31
CA ILE A 248 12.42 -10.91 -17.09
C ILE A 248 12.45 -9.58 -16.33
N PHE A 249 12.31 -9.57 -15.01
CA PHE A 249 12.45 -8.34 -14.24
C PHE A 249 13.88 -7.80 -14.27
N ASP A 250 14.89 -8.66 -14.17
CA ASP A 250 16.30 -8.27 -14.26
C ASP A 250 16.65 -7.71 -15.68
N GLU A 251 16.15 -8.36 -16.74
CA GLU A 251 16.32 -7.94 -18.14
C GLU A 251 15.60 -6.62 -18.49
N SER A 252 14.68 -6.14 -17.65
CA SER A 252 13.99 -4.87 -17.86
C SER A 252 14.94 -3.69 -17.96
N VAL A 253 16.08 -3.76 -17.27
CA VAL A 253 17.13 -2.74 -17.31
C VAL A 253 17.69 -2.60 -18.72
N ASP A 254 17.97 -3.72 -19.37
CA ASP A 254 18.54 -3.74 -20.72
C ASP A 254 17.49 -3.36 -21.77
N TYR A 255 16.22 -3.71 -21.56
CA TYR A 255 15.13 -3.15 -22.37
C TYR A 255 15.09 -1.62 -22.27
N ILE A 256 15.18 -1.05 -21.06
CA ILE A 256 15.16 0.40 -20.88
C ILE A 256 16.37 1.04 -21.57
N LYS A 257 17.59 0.51 -21.41
CA LYS A 257 18.81 1.04 -22.05
C LYS A 257 18.70 1.09 -23.57
N ASN A 258 18.04 0.09 -24.16
CA ASN A 258 17.87 -0.04 -25.61
C ASN A 258 16.49 0.45 -26.07
N PHE A 259 15.75 1.18 -25.22
CA PHE A 259 14.42 1.66 -25.56
C PHE A 259 14.49 2.61 -26.75
N ASP A 260 13.91 2.17 -27.86
CA ASP A 260 13.85 2.91 -29.10
C ASP A 260 12.49 2.65 -29.76
N VAL A 261 11.71 3.71 -29.95
CA VAL A 261 10.35 3.66 -30.48
C VAL A 261 10.12 4.85 -31.38
N SER A 262 9.17 4.72 -32.30
CA SER A 262 8.75 5.85 -33.13
C SER A 262 8.16 6.99 -32.28
N ASP A 263 8.26 8.23 -32.76
CA ASP A 263 7.60 9.39 -32.13
C ASP A 263 6.10 9.15 -31.92
N ARG A 264 5.47 8.43 -32.84
CA ARG A 264 4.06 8.04 -32.75
C ARG A 264 3.80 7.14 -31.55
N ASP A 265 4.65 6.16 -31.29
CA ASP A 265 4.47 5.24 -30.17
C ASP A 265 4.85 5.89 -28.85
N MET A 266 5.90 6.72 -28.83
CA MET A 266 6.23 7.54 -27.67
C MET A 266 5.04 8.45 -27.28
N LEU A 267 4.42 9.10 -28.26
CA LEU A 267 3.23 9.92 -28.05
C LEU A 267 2.05 9.12 -27.48
N LYS A 268 1.84 7.86 -27.89
CA LYS A 268 0.80 7.01 -27.31
C LYS A 268 1.04 6.75 -25.82
N PHE A 269 2.29 6.49 -25.42
CA PHE A 269 2.63 6.30 -24.02
C PHE A 269 2.37 7.56 -23.20
N ILE A 270 2.77 8.73 -23.71
CA ILE A 270 2.50 10.03 -23.08
C ILE A 270 1.00 10.27 -22.95
N ILE A 271 0.20 10.04 -24.00
CA ILE A 271 -1.27 10.15 -23.96
C ILE A 271 -1.86 9.21 -22.92
N GLY A 272 -1.39 7.96 -22.86
CA GLY A 272 -1.83 6.99 -21.84
C GLY A 272 -1.53 7.47 -20.42
N THR A 273 -0.36 8.06 -20.19
CA THR A 273 0.02 8.63 -18.89
C THR A 273 -0.84 9.86 -18.53
N ILE A 274 -1.05 10.77 -19.48
CA ILE A 274 -1.91 11.95 -19.27
C ILE A 274 -3.36 11.55 -19.03
N GLY A 275 -3.86 10.52 -19.74
CA GLY A 275 -5.19 9.98 -19.55
C GLY A 275 -5.44 9.49 -18.12
N ASP A 276 -4.47 8.80 -17.51
CA ASP A 276 -4.52 8.42 -16.10
C ASP A 276 -4.54 9.64 -15.17
N MET A 277 -3.68 10.64 -15.43
CA MET A 277 -3.57 11.88 -14.64
C MET A 277 -4.84 12.73 -14.68
N ASP A 278 -5.54 12.73 -15.81
CA ASP A 278 -6.70 13.58 -16.10
C ASP A 278 -8.03 12.82 -16.02
N THR A 279 -8.03 11.63 -15.40
CA THR A 279 -9.25 10.85 -15.17
C THR A 279 -10.35 11.75 -14.57
N PRO A 280 -11.55 11.83 -15.18
CA PRO A 280 -12.62 12.69 -14.69
C PRO A 280 -13.00 12.39 -13.23
N MET A 281 -13.03 13.44 -12.41
CA MET A 281 -13.35 13.32 -10.97
C MET A 281 -14.67 14.00 -10.66
N ASN A 282 -15.56 13.29 -9.96
CA ASN A 282 -16.73 13.91 -9.32
C ASN A 282 -16.28 14.80 -8.14
N PRO A 283 -17.16 15.64 -7.56
CA PRO A 283 -16.79 16.55 -6.48
C PRO A 283 -16.15 15.86 -5.26
N ALA A 284 -16.64 14.67 -4.88
CA ALA A 284 -16.08 13.92 -3.75
C ALA A 284 -14.64 13.44 -4.03
N ALA A 285 -14.38 12.93 -5.23
CA ALA A 285 -13.06 12.50 -5.66
C ALA A 285 -12.07 13.69 -5.75
N LYS A 286 -12.53 14.85 -6.23
CA LYS A 286 -11.73 16.10 -6.20
C LYS A 286 -11.36 16.49 -4.77
N GLY A 287 -12.30 16.35 -3.83
CA GLY A 287 -12.07 16.57 -2.40
C GLY A 287 -10.97 15.68 -1.83
N VAL A 288 -11.05 14.37 -2.08
CA VAL A 288 -10.02 13.42 -1.64
C VAL A 288 -8.64 13.74 -2.23
N ARG A 289 -8.57 14.09 -3.53
CA ARG A 289 -7.31 14.51 -4.17
C ARG A 289 -6.74 15.77 -3.52
N SER A 290 -7.58 16.79 -3.31
CA SER A 290 -7.19 18.05 -2.69
C SER A 290 -6.69 17.83 -1.26
N PHE A 291 -7.39 17.02 -0.48
CA PHE A 291 -6.99 16.70 0.89
C PHE A 291 -5.68 15.91 0.92
N GLY A 292 -5.52 14.93 0.03
CA GLY A 292 -4.28 14.18 -0.14
C GLY A 292 -3.07 15.08 -0.48
N ALA A 293 -3.28 16.08 -1.34
CA ALA A 293 -2.26 17.08 -1.66
C ALA A 293 -1.92 17.95 -0.44
N TYR A 294 -2.93 18.43 0.29
CA TYR A 294 -2.76 19.21 1.51
C TYR A 294 -1.96 18.47 2.59
N ILE A 295 -2.39 17.26 2.98
CA ILE A 295 -1.70 16.47 4.02
C ILE A 295 -0.29 16.04 3.61
N SER A 296 -0.03 15.97 2.31
CA SER A 296 1.27 15.61 1.76
C SER A 296 2.14 16.82 1.42
N ASN A 297 1.69 18.06 1.67
CA ASN A 297 2.39 19.30 1.26
C ASN A 297 2.78 19.28 -0.23
N VAL A 298 1.86 18.85 -1.10
CA VAL A 298 2.04 18.84 -2.57
C VAL A 298 1.37 20.08 -3.13
N THR A 299 2.13 20.87 -3.88
CA THR A 299 1.67 22.12 -4.49
C THR A 299 1.12 21.92 -5.91
N ILE A 300 0.44 22.93 -6.46
CA ILE A 300 0.01 22.91 -7.86
C ILE A 300 1.24 22.90 -8.78
N GLU A 301 2.30 23.60 -8.39
CA GLU A 301 3.57 23.66 -9.11
C GLU A 301 4.25 22.28 -9.15
N ASP A 302 4.12 21.48 -8.10
CA ASP A 302 4.61 20.09 -8.11
C ASP A 302 3.83 19.22 -9.11
N TYR A 303 2.52 19.38 -9.19
CA TYR A 303 1.70 18.68 -10.19
C TYR A 303 2.02 19.14 -11.61
N GLN A 304 2.21 20.45 -11.81
CA GLN A 304 2.55 21.02 -13.11
C GLN A 304 3.93 20.54 -13.56
N ARG A 305 4.94 20.58 -12.69
CA ARG A 305 6.29 20.06 -12.98
C ARG A 305 6.24 18.59 -13.39
N GLU A 306 5.55 17.75 -12.63
CA GLU A 306 5.41 16.32 -12.97
C GLU A 306 4.70 16.12 -14.31
N ARG A 307 3.71 16.95 -14.63
CA ARG A 307 3.03 16.94 -15.93
C ARG A 307 3.96 17.35 -17.07
N ASP A 308 4.76 18.40 -16.88
CA ASP A 308 5.72 18.87 -17.88
C ASP A 308 6.81 17.83 -18.13
N GLU A 309 7.24 17.12 -17.08
CA GLU A 309 8.17 15.98 -17.19
C GLU A 309 7.58 14.83 -18.00
N VAL A 310 6.28 14.53 -17.84
CA VAL A 310 5.55 13.53 -18.64
C VAL A 310 5.40 13.96 -20.10
N LEU A 311 4.96 15.20 -20.35
CA LEU A 311 4.75 15.73 -21.70
C LEU A 311 6.06 15.86 -22.47
N GLY A 312 7.16 16.19 -21.77
CA GLY A 312 8.49 16.31 -22.34
C GLY A 312 9.28 15.00 -22.36
N ALA A 313 8.66 13.83 -22.11
CA ALA A 313 9.35 12.55 -22.14
C ALA A 313 9.77 12.18 -23.59
N THR A 314 10.98 11.65 -23.75
CA THR A 314 11.53 11.17 -25.03
C THR A 314 12.15 9.78 -24.83
N PRO A 315 12.46 9.03 -25.90
CA PRO A 315 13.20 7.77 -25.77
C PRO A 315 14.50 7.92 -24.99
N GLU A 316 15.24 9.01 -25.17
CA GLU A 316 16.46 9.33 -24.41
C GLU A 316 16.18 9.43 -22.91
N LYS A 317 15.15 10.17 -22.51
CA LYS A 317 14.75 10.29 -21.10
C LYS A 317 14.28 8.97 -20.52
N ILE A 318 13.70 8.08 -21.31
CA ILE A 318 13.35 6.73 -20.85
C ILE A 318 14.63 5.91 -20.62
N ARG A 319 15.60 5.95 -21.54
CA ARG A 319 16.90 5.29 -21.38
C ARG A 319 17.64 5.76 -20.13
N GLU A 320 17.54 7.05 -19.78
CA GLU A 320 18.07 7.64 -18.54
C GLU A 320 17.46 7.06 -17.25
N LEU A 321 16.33 6.35 -17.32
CA LEU A 321 15.72 5.69 -16.16
C LEU A 321 16.32 4.31 -15.86
N ALA A 322 17.13 3.74 -16.77
CA ALA A 322 17.73 2.43 -16.57
C ALA A 322 18.53 2.32 -15.25
N PRO A 323 19.39 3.30 -14.89
CA PRO A 323 20.11 3.26 -13.61
C PRO A 323 19.20 3.32 -12.39
N ILE A 324 18.04 3.99 -12.48
CA ILE A 324 17.04 4.07 -11.40
C ILE A 324 16.43 2.69 -11.14
N VAL A 325 15.99 2.02 -12.21
CA VAL A 325 15.42 0.66 -12.14
C VAL A 325 16.46 -0.36 -11.69
N GLU A 326 17.67 -0.27 -12.25
CA GLU A 326 18.79 -1.15 -11.90
C GLU A 326 19.16 -1.02 -10.42
N ALA A 327 19.19 0.21 -9.87
CA ALA A 327 19.51 0.45 -8.47
C ALA A 327 18.52 -0.23 -7.52
N GLY A 328 17.22 -0.16 -7.82
CA GLY A 328 16.21 -0.86 -7.03
C GLY A 328 16.31 -2.38 -7.17
N LEU A 329 16.53 -2.91 -8.38
CA LEU A 329 16.63 -4.34 -8.60
C LEU A 329 17.88 -4.96 -7.95
N LYS A 330 19.04 -4.27 -7.98
CA LYS A 330 20.31 -4.72 -7.35
C LYS A 330 20.20 -4.94 -5.83
N GLN A 331 19.20 -4.35 -5.18
CA GLN A 331 18.93 -4.59 -3.75
C GLN A 331 18.37 -6.00 -3.49
N ASN A 332 17.89 -6.72 -4.52
CA ASN A 332 17.51 -8.13 -4.46
C ASN A 332 16.42 -8.47 -3.43
N HIS A 333 15.49 -7.56 -3.13
CA HIS A 333 14.30 -7.91 -2.34
C HIS A 333 13.33 -8.73 -3.20
N LEU A 334 13.23 -10.02 -2.90
CA LEU A 334 12.37 -10.98 -3.57
C LEU A 334 11.35 -11.55 -2.58
N CYS A 335 10.07 -11.53 -2.96
CA CYS A 335 9.04 -12.28 -2.27
C CYS A 335 8.14 -12.96 -3.29
N VAL A 336 7.81 -14.22 -3.05
CA VAL A 336 6.91 -15.00 -3.90
C VAL A 336 5.81 -15.59 -3.05
N VAL A 337 4.56 -15.46 -3.49
CA VAL A 337 3.45 -16.28 -3.01
C VAL A 337 3.10 -17.26 -4.12
N GLY A 338 3.01 -18.55 -3.83
CA GLY A 338 2.97 -19.51 -4.92
C GLY A 338 2.68 -20.95 -4.55
N ASN A 339 2.79 -21.82 -5.54
CA ASN A 339 2.62 -23.25 -5.38
C ASN A 339 3.79 -23.84 -4.60
N TYR A 340 3.50 -24.78 -3.70
CA TYR A 340 4.52 -25.50 -2.94
C TYR A 340 5.63 -26.09 -3.82
N LYS A 341 5.28 -26.82 -4.89
CA LYS A 341 6.25 -27.47 -5.77
C LYS A 341 7.20 -26.47 -6.42
N ASN A 342 6.66 -25.47 -7.14
CA ASN A 342 7.50 -24.50 -7.85
C ASN A 342 8.44 -23.71 -6.93
N ILE A 343 7.97 -23.35 -5.72
CA ILE A 343 8.82 -22.65 -4.73
C ILE A 343 9.96 -23.56 -4.24
N ASN A 344 9.69 -24.84 -3.99
CA ASN A 344 10.71 -25.78 -3.52
C ASN A 344 11.69 -26.18 -4.63
N ASP A 345 11.21 -26.36 -5.87
CA ASP A 345 12.05 -26.63 -7.04
C ASP A 345 13.06 -25.49 -7.26
N GLU A 346 12.67 -24.24 -6.95
CA GLU A 346 13.52 -23.04 -7.03
C GLU A 346 14.01 -22.56 -5.65
N SER A 347 14.14 -23.47 -4.68
CA SER A 347 14.45 -23.13 -3.27
C SER A 347 15.73 -22.30 -3.08
N SER A 348 16.72 -22.47 -3.96
CA SER A 348 17.96 -21.67 -3.95
C SER A 348 17.75 -20.15 -4.11
N MET A 349 16.58 -19.71 -4.56
CA MET A 349 16.23 -18.29 -4.67
C MET A 349 15.80 -17.65 -3.35
N PHE A 350 15.50 -18.46 -2.32
CA PHE A 350 14.90 -18.01 -1.07
C PHE A 350 15.80 -18.28 0.13
N ASP A 351 15.81 -17.33 1.06
CA ASP A 351 16.42 -17.50 2.38
C ASP A 351 15.45 -18.21 3.33
N GLU A 352 14.14 -18.03 3.12
CA GLU A 352 13.08 -18.64 3.93
C GLU A 352 11.92 -19.12 3.05
N ILE A 353 11.45 -20.35 3.28
CA ILE A 353 10.22 -20.89 2.69
C ILE A 353 9.26 -21.27 3.81
N LYS A 354 8.04 -20.72 3.77
CA LYS A 354 7.02 -20.98 4.81
C LYS A 354 5.61 -21.07 4.23
N PRO A 355 4.67 -21.73 4.92
CA PRO A 355 3.25 -21.67 4.55
C PRO A 355 2.72 -20.23 4.60
N LEU A 356 1.89 -19.85 3.63
CA LEU A 356 1.18 -18.56 3.64
C LEU A 356 0.18 -18.48 4.79
N PHE A 357 -0.48 -19.60 5.11
CA PHE A 357 -1.40 -19.69 6.23
C PHE A 357 -0.73 -20.49 7.33
N VAL A 358 -0.51 -19.86 8.48
CA VAL A 358 0.03 -20.55 9.65
C VAL A 358 -1.11 -21.37 10.25
N SER A 359 -0.99 -22.69 10.31
CA SER A 359 -1.99 -23.53 10.97
C SER A 359 -1.80 -23.44 12.50
N ALA A 360 -2.88 -23.57 13.27
CA ALA A 360 -2.84 -23.47 14.73
C ALA A 360 -2.07 -24.61 15.44
N VAL A 361 -1.49 -25.55 14.70
CA VAL A 361 -1.09 -26.88 15.21
C VAL A 361 0.44 -27.04 15.42
N GLN A 362 1.28 -26.08 15.03
CA GLN A 362 2.75 -26.30 15.04
C GLN A 362 3.55 -25.75 16.23
N ASN A 363 2.93 -25.44 17.38
CA ASN A 363 3.69 -24.99 18.58
C ASN A 363 3.65 -25.98 19.77
N ASN A 364 3.37 -27.27 19.56
CA ASN A 364 3.38 -28.28 20.64
C ASN A 364 4.34 -29.45 20.36
N SER A 365 5.56 -29.18 19.91
CA SER A 365 6.61 -30.20 19.90
C SER A 365 7.99 -29.56 19.92
N GLU A 366 8.43 -29.08 21.08
CA GLU A 366 9.83 -28.93 21.46
C GLU A 366 9.91 -28.61 22.98
N GLU A 367 9.34 -29.50 23.79
CA GLU A 367 9.73 -29.70 25.19
C GLU A 367 9.59 -31.19 25.49
N GLU A 368 10.67 -31.94 25.22
CA GLU A 368 11.10 -33.12 25.97
C GLU A 368 12.63 -33.16 26.03
#